data_AF-A0A6J7D0B9-F1
#
_entry.id   AF-A0A6J7D0B9-F1
#
_cell.length_a   1.000
_cell.length_b   1.000
_cell.length_c   1.000
_cell.angle_alpha   90.00
_cell.angle_beta   90.00
_cell.angle_gamma   90.00
#
_symmetry.space_group_name_H-M   'P 1'
#
loop_
_entity.id
_entity.type
_entity.pdbx_description
1 polymer ?
#
loop_
_entity_poly.entity_id
_entity_poly.type
_entity_poly.pdbx_seq_one_letter_code
_entity_poly.pdbx_strand_id
1 'polypeptide(L)'
;MSKHYEEVVRGSISELIDWAKSKDILGEITVVVEGFNPGTRQFSVEDLVKLVIKQEEAGESRKEAIAQVAKANKVSKRVVFDAMVAHKSGDKI
;
A
#
# COMPACT_ATOMS: atom_id res chain seq x y z
N MET A 1 9.53 44.67 -5.98
CA MET A 1 9.81 43.94 -4.73
C MET A 1 8.93 42.70 -4.70
N SER A 2 9.50 41.49 -4.71
CA SER A 2 8.70 40.29 -4.40
C SER A 2 8.35 40.36 -2.90
N LYS A 3 7.06 40.29 -2.58
CA LYS A 3 6.63 40.06 -1.21
C LYS A 3 6.73 38.57 -0.96
N HIS A 4 7.38 38.18 0.13
CA HIS A 4 7.43 36.78 0.55
C HIS A 4 6.00 36.32 0.87
N TYR A 5 5.59 35.17 0.32
CA TYR A 5 4.27 34.60 0.52
C TYR A 5 4.44 33.17 1.02
N GLU A 6 3.98 32.92 2.24
CA GLU A 6 4.00 31.60 2.89
C GLU A 6 2.62 31.30 3.46
N GLU A 7 2.16 30.08 3.23
CA GLU A 7 0.92 29.56 3.77
C GLU A 7 1.13 28.16 4.33
N VAL A 8 0.60 27.89 5.52
CA VAL A 8 0.65 26.57 6.15
C VAL A 8 -0.78 26.11 6.40
N VAL A 9 -1.13 24.98 5.79
CA VAL A 9 -2.45 24.36 5.91
C VAL A 9 -2.27 22.92 6.36
N ARG A 10 -3.18 22.43 7.21
CA ARG A 10 -3.18 21.07 7.73
C ARG A 10 -4.53 20.44 7.43
N GLY A 11 -4.50 19.17 7.05
CA GLY A 11 -5.69 18.40 6.73
C GLY A 11 -5.32 17.04 6.17
N SER A 12 -6.34 16.23 5.91
CA SER A 12 -6.22 15.05 5.07
C SER A 12 -5.76 15.42 3.65
N ILE A 13 -5.22 14.44 2.92
CA ILE A 13 -4.78 14.68 1.54
C ILE A 13 -5.92 15.21 0.65
N SER A 14 -7.15 14.73 0.86
CA SER A 14 -8.33 15.18 0.11
C SER A 14 -8.64 16.66 0.39
N GLU A 15 -8.62 17.07 1.64
CA GLU A 15 -8.84 18.48 2.02
C GLU A 15 -7.75 19.40 1.46
N LEU A 16 -6.49 18.94 1.45
CA LEU A 16 -5.39 19.70 0.86
C LEU A 16 -5.50 19.82 -0.66
N ILE A 17 -6.01 18.78 -1.33
CA ILE A 17 -6.29 18.82 -2.78
C ILE A 17 -7.41 19.83 -3.06
N ASP A 18 -8.49 19.82 -2.29
CA ASP A 18 -9.61 20.74 -2.48
C ASP A 18 -9.19 22.19 -2.19
N TRP A 19 -8.39 22.40 -1.13
CA TRP A 19 -7.77 23.70 -0.84
C TRP A 19 -6.90 24.19 -2.00
N ALA A 20 -6.04 23.33 -2.55
CA ALA A 20 -5.15 23.69 -3.66
C ALA A 20 -5.91 24.03 -4.95
N LYS A 21 -7.12 23.46 -5.15
CA LYS A 21 -7.99 23.77 -6.29
C LYS A 21 -8.84 25.04 -6.09
N SER A 22 -9.02 25.48 -4.85
CA SER A 22 -9.92 26.60 -4.53
C SER A 22 -9.36 27.98 -4.93
N LYS A 23 -8.07 28.06 -5.26
CA LYS A 23 -7.36 29.30 -5.56
C LYS A 23 -6.11 29.04 -6.39
N ASP A 24 -5.58 30.09 -7.01
CA ASP A 24 -4.26 30.05 -7.63
C ASP A 24 -3.17 29.95 -6.56
N ILE A 25 -2.27 29.00 -6.72
CA ILE A 25 -1.13 28.82 -5.83
C ILE A 25 0.05 29.61 -6.35
N LEU A 26 0.71 30.33 -5.44
CA LEU A 26 1.92 31.10 -5.73
C LEU A 26 3.15 30.32 -5.30
N GLY A 27 4.05 30.02 -6.23
CA GLY A 27 5.32 29.35 -5.94
C GLY A 27 5.22 27.85 -5.78
N GLU A 28 5.99 27.29 -4.82
CA GLU A 28 6.14 25.85 -4.61
C GLU A 28 5.28 25.36 -3.43
N ILE A 29 4.82 24.11 -3.49
CA ILE A 29 4.10 23.46 -2.40
C ILE A 29 5.01 22.41 -1.76
N THR A 30 5.23 22.52 -0.45
CA THR A 30 5.86 21.46 0.35
C THR A 30 4.79 20.66 1.09
N VAL A 31 4.74 19.33 0.86
CA VAL A 31 3.82 18.43 1.57
C VAL A 31 4.59 17.60 2.59
N VAL A 32 4.14 17.63 3.84
CA VAL A 32 4.66 16.77 4.91
C VAL A 32 3.64 15.68 5.18
N VAL A 33 4.05 14.43 4.96
CA VAL A 33 3.21 13.24 5.19
C VAL A 33 3.69 12.54 6.45
N GLU A 34 2.76 12.02 7.24
CA GLU A 34 3.10 11.17 8.38
C GLU A 34 3.88 9.93 7.92
N GLY A 35 4.82 9.48 8.74
CA GLY A 35 5.57 8.25 8.48
C GLY A 35 4.65 7.03 8.42
N PHE A 36 5.00 6.06 7.57
CA PHE A 36 4.23 4.82 7.46
C PHE A 36 4.29 4.01 8.76
N ASN A 37 3.13 3.64 9.30
CA ASN A 37 3.03 2.69 10.42
C ASN A 37 2.92 1.25 9.87
N PRO A 38 3.93 0.37 10.06
CA PRO A 38 3.86 -0.99 9.55
C PRO A 38 2.69 -1.81 10.11
N GLY A 39 2.14 -1.44 11.26
CA GLY A 39 0.98 -2.10 11.88
C GLY A 39 -0.35 -1.80 11.18
N THR A 40 -0.44 -0.74 10.38
CA THR A 40 -1.65 -0.42 9.59
C THR A 40 -1.61 -1.01 8.19
N ARG A 41 -0.55 -1.77 7.85
CA ARG A 41 -0.42 -2.39 6.54
C ARG A 41 -1.56 -3.37 6.29
N GLN A 42 -2.30 -3.14 5.23
CA GLN A 42 -3.26 -4.09 4.68
C GLN A 42 -2.68 -4.68 3.40
N PHE A 43 -2.98 -5.95 3.16
CA PHE A 43 -2.59 -6.65 1.95
C PHE A 43 -3.85 -7.00 1.18
N SER A 44 -3.87 -6.65 -0.10
CA SER A 44 -4.88 -7.18 -1.02
C SER A 44 -4.63 -8.67 -1.27
N VAL A 45 -5.63 -9.34 -1.86
CA VAL A 45 -5.48 -10.74 -2.31
C VAL A 45 -4.33 -10.84 -3.30
N GLU A 46 -4.24 -9.88 -4.22
CA GLU A 46 -3.22 -9.81 -5.27
C GLU A 46 -1.82 -9.61 -4.70
N ASP A 47 -1.68 -8.81 -3.64
CA ASP A 47 -0.40 -8.60 -2.96
C ASP A 47 0.10 -9.91 -2.33
N LEU A 48 -0.78 -10.63 -1.63
CA LEU A 48 -0.43 -11.89 -0.99
C LEU A 48 -0.05 -12.96 -2.01
N VAL A 49 -0.77 -13.04 -3.13
CA VAL A 49 -0.46 -13.96 -4.23
C VAL A 49 0.92 -13.66 -4.82
N LYS A 50 1.21 -12.39 -5.15
CA LYS A 50 2.52 -11.99 -5.69
C LYS A 50 3.66 -12.34 -4.73
N LEU A 51 3.45 -12.15 -3.43
CA LEU A 51 4.45 -12.49 -2.42
C LEU A 51 4.70 -14.00 -2.35
N VAL A 52 3.66 -14.83 -2.48
CA VAL A 52 3.81 -16.30 -2.50
C VAL A 52 4.54 -16.73 -3.77
N ILE A 53 4.10 -16.27 -4.94
CA ILE A 53 4.73 -16.62 -6.23
C ILE A 53 6.22 -16.26 -6.21
N LYS A 54 6.58 -15.08 -5.69
CA LYS A 54 7.99 -14.67 -5.55
C LYS A 54 8.82 -15.66 -4.71
N GLN A 55 8.25 -16.23 -3.65
CA GLN A 55 8.94 -17.24 -2.84
C GLN A 55 9.00 -18.60 -3.55
N GLU A 56 7.99 -18.95 -4.33
CA GLU A 56 8.02 -20.15 -5.19
C GLU A 56 9.11 -20.03 -6.26
N GLU A 57 9.27 -18.86 -6.89
CA GLU A 57 10.34 -18.56 -7.84
C GLU A 57 11.73 -18.61 -7.21
N ALA A 58 11.82 -18.34 -5.90
CA ALA A 58 13.04 -18.53 -5.11
C ALA A 58 13.33 -20.01 -4.78
N GLY A 59 12.48 -20.94 -5.23
CA GLY A 59 12.65 -22.39 -5.06
C GLY A 59 11.96 -22.98 -3.84
N GLU A 60 11.18 -22.20 -3.08
CA GLU A 60 10.42 -22.71 -1.96
C GLU A 60 9.17 -23.47 -2.42
N SER A 61 8.75 -24.50 -1.68
CA SER A 61 7.47 -25.12 -1.96
C SER A 61 6.31 -24.16 -1.64
N ARG A 62 5.19 -24.27 -2.36
CA ARG A 62 3.96 -23.48 -2.10
C ARG A 62 3.58 -23.42 -0.62
N LYS A 63 3.68 -24.56 0.06
CA LYS A 63 3.33 -24.70 1.48
C LYS A 63 4.24 -23.88 2.39
N GLU A 64 5.54 -23.87 2.09
CA GLU A 64 6.55 -23.08 2.81
C GLU A 64 6.39 -21.61 2.49
N ALA A 65 6.27 -21.25 1.21
CA ALA A 65 6.02 -19.89 0.76
C ALA A 65 4.81 -19.25 1.45
N ILE A 66 3.67 -19.95 1.51
CA ILE A 66 2.48 -19.49 2.24
C ILE A 66 2.78 -19.25 3.73
N ALA A 67 3.51 -20.16 4.38
CA ALA A 67 3.84 -20.03 5.79
C ALA A 67 4.80 -18.85 6.05
N GLN A 68 5.79 -18.65 5.17
CA GLN A 68 6.74 -17.56 5.27
C GLN A 68 6.08 -16.21 5.02
N VAL A 69 5.27 -16.08 3.95
CA VAL A 69 4.52 -14.86 3.65
C VAL A 69 3.58 -14.49 4.79
N ALA A 70 2.88 -15.47 5.37
CA ALA A 70 2.02 -15.24 6.52
C ALA A 70 2.80 -14.67 7.72
N LYS A 71 3.93 -15.31 8.07
CA LYS A 71 4.79 -14.90 9.18
C LYS A 71 5.41 -13.51 8.97
N ALA A 72 6.01 -13.28 7.80
CA ALA A 72 6.73 -12.04 7.48
C ALA A 72 5.79 -10.83 7.45
N ASN A 73 4.56 -11.02 7.00
CA ASN A 73 3.58 -9.95 6.82
C ASN A 73 2.56 -9.86 7.96
N LYS A 74 2.72 -10.68 9.01
CA LYS A 74 1.81 -10.76 10.17
C LYS A 74 0.34 -10.97 9.78
N VAL A 75 0.09 -11.72 8.71
CA VAL A 75 -1.24 -12.09 8.25
C VAL A 75 -1.54 -13.54 8.61
N SER A 76 -2.83 -13.88 8.79
CA SER A 76 -3.22 -15.26 9.07
C SER A 76 -2.83 -16.18 7.90
N LYS A 77 -2.25 -17.33 8.21
CA LYS A 77 -1.91 -18.35 7.21
C LYS A 77 -3.11 -18.78 6.37
N ARG A 78 -4.32 -18.78 6.97
CA ARG A 78 -5.58 -19.09 6.29
C ARG A 78 -5.88 -18.06 5.19
N VAL A 79 -5.66 -16.77 5.47
CA VAL A 79 -5.90 -15.67 4.52
C VAL A 79 -4.98 -15.80 3.30
N VAL A 80 -3.69 -16.08 3.51
CA VAL A 80 -2.73 -16.27 2.40
C VAL A 80 -3.10 -17.50 1.56
N PHE A 81 -3.52 -18.59 2.21
CA PHE A 81 -3.98 -19.78 1.51
C PHE A 81 -5.24 -19.49 0.69
N ASP A 82 -6.23 -18.81 1.28
CA ASP A 82 -7.48 -18.48 0.59
C ASP A 82 -7.24 -17.55 -0.59
N ALA A 83 -6.31 -16.59 -0.47
CA ALA A 83 -5.85 -15.76 -1.57
C ALA A 83 -5.31 -16.59 -2.74
N MET A 84 -4.47 -17.61 -2.46
CA MET A 84 -3.95 -18.52 -3.49
C MET A 84 -5.03 -19.41 -4.12
N VAL A 85 -6.03 -19.84 -3.34
CA VAL A 85 -7.18 -20.62 -3.85
C VAL A 85 -8.07 -19.76 -4.74
N ALA A 86 -8.35 -18.52 -4.33
CA ALA A 86 -9.12 -17.56 -5.10
C ALA A 86 -8.45 -17.27 -6.45
N HIS A 87 -7.14 -17.01 -6.45
CA HIS A 87 -6.36 -16.80 -7.66
C HIS A 87 -6.44 -17.98 -8.64
N LYS A 88 -6.22 -19.22 -8.15
CA LYS A 88 -6.31 -20.43 -8.99
C LYS A 88 -7.71 -20.68 -9.55
N SER A 89 -8.75 -20.22 -8.87
CA SER A 89 -10.15 -20.39 -9.30
C SER A 89 -10.57 -19.33 -10.30
N GLY A 90 -9.98 -18.12 -10.24
CA GLY A 90 -10.17 -17.05 -11.22
C GLY A 90 -9.49 -17.33 -12.57
N ASP A 91 -8.41 -18.11 -12.59
CA ASP A 91 -7.72 -18.54 -13.83
C ASP A 91 -8.48 -19.62 -14.64
N LYS A 92 -9.64 -20.10 -14.15
CA LYS A 92 -10.40 -21.20 -14.78
C LYS A 92 -11.51 -20.75 -15.76
N ILE A 93 -11.55 -19.50 -16.19
CA ILE A 93 -12.54 -19.00 -17.17
C ILE A 93 -11.86 -18.56 -18.45
#